data_AF-A0A2Z4SWU8-F1
#
_entry.id   AF-A0A2Z4SWU8-F1
#
_cell.length_a   1.000
_cell.length_b   1.000
_cell.length_c   1.000
_cell.angle_alpha   90.00
_cell.angle_beta   90.00
_cell.angle_gamma   90.00
#
_symmetry.space_group_name_H-M   'P 1'
#
loop_
_entity.id
_entity.type
_entity.pdbx_description
1 polymer ?
#
loop_
_entity_poly.entity_id
_entity_poly.type
_entity_poly.pdbx_seq_one_letter_code
_entity_poly.pdbx_strand_id
1 'polypeptide(L)'
;NRDCSALASNGELKVSENGIARYKTEYIDPIAAILADPKYSAIRIVLVIEIDSLPNLVTNTNLATCQEAASSGAYVQGIQYALNKLHAMSNVYTYIDAAH
;
A
#
# COMPACT_ATOMS: atom_id res chain seq x y z
N ASN A 1 -5.24 5.71 5.73
CA ASN A 1 -5.97 6.80 5.04
C ASN A 1 -5.93 6.59 3.55
N ARG A 2 -6.51 5.50 3.01
CA ARG A 2 -6.55 5.28 1.55
C ARG A 2 -7.29 6.43 0.85
N ASP A 3 -6.97 6.73 -0.41
CA ASP A 3 -7.70 7.71 -1.22
C ASP A 3 -7.81 9.07 -0.49
N CYS A 4 -6.69 9.59 0.04
CA CYS A 4 -6.75 10.69 1.02
C CYS A 4 -7.38 11.97 0.46
N SER A 5 -7.41 12.15 -0.87
CA SER A 5 -8.00 13.30 -1.54
C SER A 5 -9.49 13.14 -1.82
N ALA A 6 -10.04 11.93 -1.65
CA ALA A 6 -11.46 11.69 -1.81
C ALA A 6 -12.29 12.43 -0.73
N LEU A 7 -13.47 12.92 -1.10
CA LEU A 7 -14.42 13.53 -0.16
C LEU A 7 -14.81 12.56 0.97
N ALA A 8 -14.95 11.28 0.61
CA ALA A 8 -15.17 10.19 1.56
C ALA A 8 -14.47 8.94 1.02
N SER A 9 -13.41 8.54 1.70
CA SER A 9 -12.71 7.30 1.40
C SER A 9 -13.41 6.10 2.04
N ASN A 10 -13.50 4.99 1.28
CA ASN A 10 -13.94 3.69 1.80
C ASN A 10 -12.78 2.84 2.35
N GLY A 11 -11.59 3.44 2.52
CA GLY A 11 -10.44 2.76 3.11
C GLY A 11 -10.68 2.42 4.58
N GLU A 12 -10.63 1.13 4.91
CA GLU A 12 -10.90 0.65 6.27
C GLU A 12 -9.81 1.00 7.30
N LEU A 13 -8.58 1.26 6.85
CA LEU A 13 -7.42 1.51 7.71
C LEU A 13 -7.11 3.01 7.81
N LYS A 14 -7.16 3.55 9.04
CA LYS A 14 -6.84 4.95 9.34
C LYS A 14 -5.53 5.06 10.12
N VAL A 15 -4.74 6.09 9.82
CA VAL A 15 -3.45 6.35 10.48
C VAL A 15 -3.65 6.52 11.99
N SER A 16 -4.66 7.30 12.38
CA SER A 16 -5.05 7.53 13.77
C SER A 16 -5.53 6.29 14.53
N GLU A 17 -5.89 5.21 13.83
CA GLU A 17 -6.44 3.97 14.39
C GLU A 17 -5.47 2.79 14.21
N ASN A 18 -4.16 3.04 14.38
CA ASN A 18 -3.09 2.05 14.22
C ASN A 18 -3.04 1.40 12.82
N GLY A 19 -3.54 2.09 11.80
CA GLY A 19 -3.75 1.53 10.46
C GLY A 19 -2.48 1.04 9.77
N ILE A 20 -1.31 1.63 10.06
CA ILE A 20 -0.05 1.18 9.46
C ILE A 20 0.40 -0.19 10.00
N ALA A 21 0.21 -0.45 11.29
CA ALA A 21 0.55 -1.75 11.86
C ALA A 21 -0.39 -2.81 11.30
N ARG A 22 -1.70 -2.53 11.29
CA ARG A 22 -2.73 -3.41 10.73
C ARG A 22 -2.50 -3.68 9.24
N TYR A 23 -2.15 -2.67 8.45
CA TYR A 23 -1.80 -2.83 7.04
C TYR A 23 -0.66 -3.84 6.83
N LYS A 24 0.38 -3.78 7.69
CA LYS A 24 1.50 -4.73 7.61
C LYS A 24 1.06 -6.14 7.99
N THR A 25 0.45 -6.30 9.16
CA THR A 25 0.25 -7.61 9.79
C THR A 25 -1.06 -8.31 9.39
N GLU A 26 -2.11 -7.55 9.09
CA GLU A 26 -3.44 -8.08 8.78
C GLU A 26 -3.72 -8.10 7.27
N TYR A 27 -2.95 -7.33 6.46
CA TYR A 27 -3.17 -7.24 5.02
C TYR A 27 -1.96 -7.75 4.21
N ILE A 28 -0.80 -7.10 4.29
CA ILE A 28 0.38 -7.47 3.49
C ILE A 28 0.94 -8.84 3.87
N ASP A 29 1.11 -9.12 5.16
CA ASP A 29 1.70 -10.39 5.61
C ASP A 29 0.87 -11.62 5.19
N PRO A 30 -0.46 -11.65 5.36
CA PRO A 30 -1.28 -12.75 4.85
C PRO A 30 -1.23 -12.90 3.33
N ILE A 31 -1.23 -11.80 2.58
CA ILE A 31 -1.06 -11.84 1.12
C ILE A 31 0.29 -12.48 0.77
N ALA A 32 1.38 -12.00 1.39
CA ALA A 32 2.71 -12.54 1.14
C ALA A 32 2.81 -14.03 1.46
N ALA A 33 2.16 -14.49 2.54
CA ALA A 33 2.12 -15.90 2.90
C ALA A 33 1.41 -16.76 1.82
N ILE A 34 0.30 -16.25 1.26
CA ILE A 34 -0.41 -16.94 0.16
C ILE A 34 0.47 -17.01 -1.09
N LEU A 35 1.07 -15.88 -1.49
CA LEU A 35 1.87 -15.81 -2.71
C LEU A 35 3.15 -16.65 -2.64
N ALA A 36 3.68 -16.89 -1.44
CA ALA A 36 4.85 -17.72 -1.21
C ALA A 36 4.57 -19.24 -1.28
N ASP A 37 3.31 -19.68 -1.34
CA ASP A 37 2.98 -21.11 -1.44
C ASP A 37 3.58 -21.70 -2.74
N PRO A 38 4.41 -22.77 -2.65
CA PRO A 38 5.01 -23.42 -3.81
C PRO A 38 4.00 -23.83 -4.90
N LYS A 39 2.73 -24.04 -4.55
CA LYS A 39 1.64 -24.28 -5.48
C LYS A 39 1.52 -23.19 -6.56
N TYR A 40 1.89 -21.95 -6.25
CA TYR A 40 1.82 -20.82 -7.18
C TYR A 40 3.15 -20.51 -7.89
N SER A 41 4.21 -21.29 -7.66
CA SER A 41 5.53 -21.03 -8.24
C SER A 41 5.57 -21.03 -9.78
N ALA A 42 4.62 -21.73 -10.43
CA ALA A 42 4.54 -21.82 -11.89
C ALA A 42 3.82 -20.63 -12.57
N ILE A 43 3.14 -19.77 -11.81
CA ILE A 43 2.46 -18.59 -12.35
C ILE A 43 3.28 -17.32 -12.08
N ARG A 44 3.17 -16.35 -12.99
CA ARG A 44 3.69 -15.00 -12.80
C ARG A 44 2.61 -14.15 -12.14
N ILE A 45 2.96 -13.48 -11.06
CA ILE A 45 2.04 -12.71 -10.25
C ILE A 45 2.40 -11.23 -10.42
N VAL A 46 1.47 -10.45 -10.97
CA VAL A 46 1.66 -9.02 -11.22
C VAL A 46 0.85 -8.25 -10.20
N LEU A 47 1.51 -7.38 -9.44
CA LEU A 47 0.90 -6.59 -8.37
C LEU A 47 1.00 -5.11 -8.71
N VAL A 48 -0.16 -4.46 -8.83
CA VAL A 48 -0.25 -2.99 -8.88
C VAL A 48 -0.25 -2.49 -7.43
N ILE A 49 0.71 -1.64 -7.09
CA ILE A 49 0.97 -1.22 -5.72
C ILE A 49 0.30 0.11 -5.44
N GLU A 50 -0.70 0.06 -4.55
CA GLU A 50 -1.33 1.20 -3.88
C GLU A 50 -1.75 2.34 -4.82
N ILE A 51 -2.85 2.13 -5.55
CA ILE A 51 -3.46 3.19 -6.37
C ILE A 51 -3.89 4.40 -5.51
N ASP A 52 -3.88 5.59 -6.13
CA ASP A 52 -4.32 6.85 -5.51
C ASP A 52 -3.63 7.15 -4.16
N SER A 53 -2.32 6.86 -4.10
CA SER A 53 -1.50 7.01 -2.90
C SER A 53 -0.44 8.12 -3.04
N LEU A 54 0.78 7.78 -3.47
CA LEU A 54 1.95 8.67 -3.54
C LEU A 54 1.70 9.99 -4.30
N PRO A 55 0.97 10.03 -5.43
CA PRO A 55 0.70 11.28 -6.13
C PRO A 55 -0.02 12.33 -5.27
N ASN A 56 -0.85 11.91 -4.31
CA ASN A 56 -1.53 12.82 -3.38
C ASN A 56 -0.55 13.52 -2.43
N LEU A 57 0.59 12.91 -2.11
CA LEU A 57 1.62 13.52 -1.27
C LEU A 57 2.32 14.69 -1.99
N VAL A 58 2.23 14.75 -3.32
CA VAL A 58 2.80 15.83 -4.14
C VAL A 58 1.76 16.92 -4.39
N THR A 59 0.51 16.53 -4.67
CA THR A 59 -0.48 17.44 -5.26
C THR A 59 -1.58 17.90 -4.28
N ASN A 60 -1.87 17.12 -3.23
CA ASN A 60 -3.08 17.28 -2.42
C ASN A 60 -2.81 17.46 -0.92
N THR A 61 -1.59 17.86 -0.52
CA THR A 61 -1.22 18.07 0.89
C THR A 61 -1.88 19.27 1.56
N ASN A 62 -2.65 20.06 0.81
CA ASN A 62 -3.58 21.06 1.33
C ASN A 62 -4.81 20.43 2.01
N LEU A 63 -5.10 19.14 1.75
CA LEU A 63 -6.18 18.40 2.41
C LEU A 63 -5.66 17.73 3.68
N ALA A 64 -6.37 17.90 4.80
CA ALA A 64 -5.92 17.44 6.13
C ALA A 64 -5.61 15.93 6.18
N THR A 65 -6.41 15.10 5.50
CA THR A 65 -6.23 13.65 5.40
C THR A 65 -4.95 13.26 4.65
N CYS A 66 -4.60 14.00 3.58
CA CYS A 66 -3.35 13.81 2.84
C CYS A 66 -2.15 14.39 3.60
N GLN A 67 -2.35 15.51 4.30
CA GLN A 67 -1.33 16.07 5.19
C GLN A 67 -0.98 15.10 6.32
N GLU A 68 -1.96 14.44 6.94
CA GLU A 68 -1.74 13.39 7.94
C GLU A 68 -1.00 12.20 7.34
N ALA A 69 -1.39 11.74 6.14
CA ALA A 69 -0.69 10.66 5.45
C ALA A 69 0.78 10.99 5.12
N ALA A 70 1.05 12.23 4.73
CA ALA A 70 2.40 12.72 4.44
C ALA A 70 3.25 12.85 5.72
N SER A 71 2.74 13.58 6.72
CA SER A 71 3.46 13.88 7.96
C SER A 71 3.71 12.65 8.84
N SER A 72 2.77 11.70 8.87
CA SER A 72 2.98 10.41 9.55
C SER A 72 3.95 9.48 8.81
N GLY A 73 4.19 9.74 7.51
CA GLY A 73 4.95 8.86 6.64
C GLY A 73 4.24 7.55 6.28
N ALA A 74 2.94 7.42 6.59
CA ALA A 74 2.23 6.15 6.49
C ALA A 74 2.23 5.56 5.07
N TYR A 75 2.06 6.38 4.03
CA TYR A 75 2.08 5.93 2.64
C TYR A 75 3.46 5.40 2.24
N VAL A 76 4.51 6.17 2.53
CA VAL A 76 5.89 5.80 2.20
C VAL A 76 6.30 4.52 2.92
N GLN A 77 6.02 4.42 4.23
CA GLN A 77 6.36 3.25 5.03
C GLN A 77 5.55 2.01 4.65
N GLY A 78 4.26 2.18 4.31
CA GLY A 78 3.39 1.10 3.86
C GLY A 78 3.87 0.51 2.53
N ILE A 79 4.10 1.37 1.54
CA ILE A 79 4.57 0.97 0.21
C ILE A 79 5.96 0.34 0.29
N GLN A 80 6.89 0.92 1.06
CA GLN A 80 8.20 0.32 1.27
C GLN A 80 8.10 -1.09 1.88
N TYR A 81 7.21 -1.28 2.86
CA TYR A 81 7.00 -2.59 3.47
C TYR A 81 6.41 -3.60 2.47
N ALA A 82 5.37 -3.21 1.72
CA ALA A 82 4.77 -4.04 0.69
C ALA A 82 5.80 -4.47 -0.35
N LEU A 83 6.58 -3.53 -0.88
CA LEU A 83 7.64 -3.83 -1.83
C LEU A 83 8.67 -4.80 -1.23
N ASN A 84 9.24 -4.49 -0.06
CA ASN A 84 10.26 -5.33 0.58
C ASN A 84 9.80 -6.78 0.83
N LYS A 85 8.52 -6.97 1.16
CA LYS A 85 7.95 -8.31 1.38
C LYS A 85 7.68 -9.04 0.07
N LEU A 86 7.08 -8.37 -0.90
CA LEU A 86 6.54 -8.99 -2.11
C LEU A 86 7.62 -9.21 -3.17
N HIS A 87 8.57 -8.28 -3.33
CA HIS A 87 9.65 -8.39 -4.31
C HIS A 87 10.63 -9.54 -4.01
N ALA A 88 10.60 -10.11 -2.80
CA ALA A 88 11.47 -11.20 -2.39
C ALA A 88 11.15 -12.51 -3.13
N MET A 89 9.96 -12.63 -3.72
CA MET A 89 9.50 -13.81 -4.45
C MET A 89 9.87 -13.70 -5.93
N SER A 90 10.56 -14.71 -6.48
CA SER A 90 11.11 -14.66 -7.84
C SER A 90 10.07 -14.63 -8.97
N ASN A 91 8.82 -15.03 -8.69
CA ASN A 91 7.71 -15.02 -9.62
C ASN A 91 6.72 -13.85 -9.41
N VAL A 92 7.06 -12.88 -8.54
CA VAL A 92 6.27 -11.68 -8.28
C VAL A 92 6.90 -10.46 -8.97
N TYR A 93 6.05 -9.67 -9.64
CA TYR A 93 6.42 -8.45 -10.36
C TYR A 93 5.57 -7.29 -9.84
N THR A 94 6.23 -6.24 -9.35
CA THR A 94 5.55 -5.09 -8.73
C THR A 94 5.57 -3.88 -9.67
N TYR A 95 4.42 -3.20 -9.79
CA TYR A 95 4.25 -1.97 -10.56
C TYR A 95 3.65 -0.91 -9.64
N ILE A 96 4.41 0.16 -9.38
CA ILE A 96 3.96 1.25 -8.52
C ILE A 96 2.98 2.13 -9.31
N ASP A 97 1.81 2.41 -8.73
CA ASP A 97 0.87 3.37 -9.30
C ASP A 97 1.46 4.79 -9.30
N ALA A 98 1.22 5.51 -10.39
CA ALA A 98 1.74 6.86 -10.59
C ALA A 98 0.67 7.80 -11.18
N ALA A 99 -0.57 7.67 -10.73
CA ALA A 99 -1.75 8.45 -11.17
C ALA A 99 -2.17 8.25 -12.64
N HIS A 100 -3.10 9.10 -13.11
CA HIS A 100 -3.46 9.31 -14.50
C HIS A 100 -3.92 10.77 -14.76
#